data_AF-A0A7G2CMJ2-F1
#
_entry.id   AF-A0A7G2CMJ2-F1
#
_cell.length_a   1.000
_cell.length_b   1.000
_cell.length_c   1.000
_cell.angle_alpha   90.00
_cell.angle_beta   90.00
_cell.angle_gamma   90.00
#
_symmetry.space_group_name_H-M   'P 1'
#
loop_
_entity.id
_entity.type
_entity.pdbx_description
1 polymer ?
#
loop_
_entity_poly.entity_id
_entity_poly.type
_entity_poly.pdbx_seq_one_letter_code
_entity_poly.pdbx_strand_id
1 'polypeptide(L)'
;MSRLQDKLAETSRLKHGIDNTIQDLKQSYREGEAGDRTMEFLLSQRSLKGYYGTLRQLGRIDDSYDIAAGVASNAWGFHVVEDRATATAALQLLKEHNIGRATMMVISEIEKEMGARSKNAFTAPTPKCKRLFDLIQPTNEKFKSVFYQAVRDTLVVDTLVAAREVAFGGVDKKRYRVVTLKGELVEPSGSITGGGATPERRQAQGGPLPARQAGHQGGNAAAAGGAGAGGRGRAGTAAAPTPNVGAGE
;
A
#
# COMPACT_ATOMS: atom_id res chain seq x y z
N MET A 1 -53.01 -11.01 25.30
CA MET A 1 -52.39 -9.67 25.41
C MET A 1 -50.86 -9.72 25.36
N SER A 2 -50.15 -10.60 26.09
CA SER A 2 -48.65 -10.57 26.08
C SER A 2 -48.00 -10.99 24.74
N ARG A 3 -48.52 -12.01 24.02
CA ARG A 3 -47.97 -12.42 22.71
C ARG A 3 -47.92 -11.31 21.64
N LEU A 4 -48.83 -10.33 21.70
CA LEU A 4 -48.85 -9.18 20.79
C LEU A 4 -47.81 -8.13 21.18
N GLN A 5 -47.60 -7.93 22.48
CA GLN A 5 -46.55 -7.05 23.00
C GLN A 5 -45.16 -7.62 22.72
N ASP A 6 -44.99 -8.95 22.86
CA ASP A 6 -43.75 -9.66 22.55
C ASP A 6 -43.39 -9.53 21.07
N LYS A 7 -44.37 -9.75 20.16
CA LYS A 7 -44.17 -9.58 18.71
C LYS A 7 -43.85 -8.12 18.32
N LEU A 8 -44.48 -7.14 18.98
CA LEU A 8 -44.20 -5.74 18.73
C LEU A 8 -42.78 -5.36 19.17
N ALA A 9 -42.33 -5.88 20.32
CA ALA A 9 -40.98 -5.69 20.82
C ALA A 9 -39.93 -6.34 19.90
N GLU A 10 -40.20 -7.56 19.41
CA GLU A 10 -39.34 -8.26 18.45
C GLU A 10 -39.24 -7.51 17.11
N THR A 11 -40.36 -7.08 16.56
CA THR A 11 -40.41 -6.30 15.30
C THR A 11 -39.69 -4.97 15.45
N SER A 12 -39.84 -4.30 16.61
CA SER A 12 -39.13 -3.05 16.90
C SER A 12 -37.62 -3.26 16.96
N ARG A 13 -37.13 -4.32 17.61
CA ARG A 13 -35.70 -4.68 17.66
C ARG A 13 -35.14 -4.98 16.27
N LEU A 14 -35.88 -5.74 15.46
CA LEU A 14 -35.48 -6.06 14.10
C LEU A 14 -35.39 -4.80 13.24
N LYS A 15 -36.39 -3.91 13.34
CA LYS A 15 -36.39 -2.62 12.64
C LYS A 15 -35.18 -1.76 13.02
N HIS A 16 -34.90 -1.62 14.31
CA HIS A 16 -33.71 -0.87 14.77
C HIS A 16 -32.40 -1.49 14.27
N GLY A 17 -32.30 -2.83 14.23
CA GLY A 17 -31.13 -3.51 13.67
C GLY A 17 -30.93 -3.23 12.18
N ILE A 18 -32.01 -3.24 11.41
CA ILE A 18 -31.98 -2.90 9.98
C ILE A 18 -31.61 -1.42 9.78
N ASP A 19 -32.20 -0.51 10.56
CA ASP A 19 -31.93 0.93 10.45
C ASP A 19 -30.45 1.24 10.75
N ASN A 20 -29.87 0.61 11.78
CA ASN A 20 -28.44 0.72 12.08
C ASN A 20 -27.57 0.18 10.92
N THR A 21 -27.90 -1.00 10.40
CA THR A 21 -27.17 -1.60 9.27
C THR A 21 -27.22 -0.71 8.02
N ILE A 22 -28.37 -0.08 7.75
CA ILE A 22 -28.52 0.87 6.64
C ILE A 22 -27.66 2.12 6.85
N GLN A 23 -27.58 2.63 8.08
CA GLN A 23 -26.73 3.78 8.40
C GLN A 23 -25.24 3.45 8.23
N ASP A 24 -24.80 2.29 8.74
CA ASP A 24 -23.42 1.83 8.62
C ASP A 24 -23.01 1.63 7.17
N LEU A 25 -23.87 1.00 6.36
CA LEU A 25 -23.67 0.87 4.92
C LEU A 25 -23.59 2.24 4.23
N LYS A 26 -24.52 3.16 4.51
CA LYS A 26 -24.47 4.51 3.91
C LYS A 26 -23.18 5.25 4.28
N GLN A 27 -22.68 5.06 5.49
CA GLN A 27 -21.44 5.67 5.94
C GLN A 27 -20.23 5.05 5.22
N SER A 28 -20.14 3.72 5.12
CA SER A 28 -19.05 3.06 4.40
C SER A 28 -19.01 3.42 2.91
N TYR A 29 -20.18 3.48 2.26
CA TYR A 29 -20.29 3.90 0.86
C TYR A 29 -19.83 5.35 0.65
N ARG A 30 -20.22 6.27 1.54
CA ARG A 30 -19.78 7.68 1.47
C ARG A 30 -18.27 7.82 1.69
N GLU A 31 -17.69 7.01 2.57
CA GLU A 31 -16.25 6.99 2.81
C GLU A 31 -15.48 6.44 1.60
N GLY A 32 -16.03 5.42 0.93
CA GLY A 32 -15.51 4.91 -0.34
C GLY A 32 -15.52 5.96 -1.45
N GLU A 33 -16.68 6.57 -1.73
CA GLU A 33 -16.80 7.61 -2.77
C GLU A 33 -15.95 8.84 -2.49
N ALA A 34 -15.83 9.26 -1.21
CA ALA A 34 -14.98 10.38 -0.83
C ALA A 34 -13.50 10.06 -1.08
N GLY A 35 -13.06 8.83 -0.78
CA GLY A 35 -11.70 8.37 -1.06
C GLY A 35 -11.39 8.37 -2.56
N ASP A 36 -12.32 7.87 -3.37
CA ASP A 36 -12.17 7.80 -4.82
C ASP A 36 -12.12 9.20 -5.45
N ARG A 37 -12.99 10.12 -5.02
CA ARG A 37 -12.98 11.52 -5.48
C ARG A 37 -11.67 12.25 -5.14
N THR A 38 -11.17 12.09 -3.91
CA THR A 38 -9.91 12.70 -3.49
C THR A 38 -8.74 12.17 -4.31
N MET A 39 -8.72 10.87 -4.55
CA MET A 39 -7.68 10.22 -5.35
C MET A 39 -7.72 10.66 -6.82
N GLU A 40 -8.88 10.62 -7.46
CA GLU A 40 -9.06 11.07 -8.85
C GLU A 40 -8.65 12.52 -9.04
N PHE A 41 -9.06 13.40 -8.11
CA PHE A 41 -8.67 14.79 -8.14
C PHE A 41 -7.14 14.94 -8.11
N LEU A 42 -6.46 14.28 -7.17
CA LEU A 42 -5.00 14.39 -7.04
C LEU A 42 -4.26 13.79 -8.25
N LEU A 43 -4.74 12.66 -8.80
CA LEU A 43 -4.18 12.08 -10.04
C LEU A 43 -4.32 13.01 -11.24
N SER A 44 -5.39 13.82 -11.29
CA SER A 44 -5.61 14.78 -12.37
C SER A 44 -4.66 16.00 -12.32
N GLN A 45 -4.02 16.26 -11.17
CA GLN A 45 -3.13 17.41 -10.99
C GLN A 45 -1.75 17.14 -11.59
N ARG A 46 -1.52 17.67 -12.81
CA ARG A 46 -0.23 17.53 -13.52
C ARG A 46 0.96 18.14 -12.77
N SER A 47 0.72 19.11 -11.89
CA SER A 47 1.73 19.74 -11.03
C SER A 47 2.25 18.81 -9.94
N LEU A 48 1.45 17.81 -9.54
CA LEU A 48 1.75 16.93 -8.41
C LEU A 48 2.57 15.71 -8.84
N LYS A 49 3.80 15.97 -9.30
CA LYS A 49 4.76 14.89 -9.59
C LYS A 49 5.12 14.16 -8.30
N GLY A 50 5.14 12.83 -8.33
CA GLY A 50 5.46 12.01 -7.17
C GLY A 50 4.26 11.57 -6.33
N TYR A 51 3.04 11.85 -6.76
CA TYR A 51 1.84 11.21 -6.21
C TYR A 51 1.53 9.91 -6.96
N TYR A 52 1.26 8.83 -6.22
CA TYR A 52 1.13 7.48 -6.79
C TYR A 52 -0.27 6.86 -6.69
N GLY A 53 -1.21 7.52 -6.00
CA GLY A 53 -2.54 6.97 -5.72
C GLY A 53 -2.66 6.44 -4.30
N THR A 54 -3.65 5.60 -4.05
CA THR A 54 -3.86 4.97 -2.73
C THR A 54 -3.08 3.67 -2.58
N LEU A 55 -2.77 3.28 -1.34
CA LEU A 55 -2.03 2.04 -1.08
C LEU A 55 -2.73 0.81 -1.69
N ARG A 56 -4.07 0.78 -1.68
CA ARG A 56 -4.89 -0.28 -2.29
C ARG A 56 -4.61 -0.49 -3.78
N GLN A 57 -4.27 0.55 -4.53
CA GLN A 57 -4.00 0.47 -5.97
C GLN A 57 -2.57 0.00 -6.30
N LEU A 58 -1.68 0.01 -5.32
CA LEU A 58 -0.24 -0.16 -5.54
C LEU A 58 0.26 -1.59 -5.27
N GLY A 59 -0.64 -2.54 -5.03
CA GLY A 59 -0.27 -3.92 -4.77
C GLY A 59 -1.42 -4.89 -4.99
N ARG A 60 -1.10 -6.17 -5.01
CA ARG A 60 -2.05 -7.27 -5.12
C ARG A 60 -1.78 -8.31 -4.04
N ILE A 61 -2.80 -9.08 -3.73
CA ILE A 61 -2.71 -10.25 -2.88
C ILE A 61 -3.64 -11.33 -3.45
N ASP A 62 -3.36 -12.60 -3.16
CA ASP A 62 -4.24 -13.69 -3.53
C ASP A 62 -5.60 -13.59 -2.82
N ASP A 63 -6.67 -13.93 -3.53
CA ASP A 63 -8.05 -13.79 -3.08
C ASP A 63 -8.36 -14.57 -1.78
N SER A 64 -7.62 -15.64 -1.50
CA SER A 64 -7.76 -16.39 -0.24
C SER A 64 -7.37 -15.57 0.99
N TYR A 65 -6.56 -14.53 0.80
CA TYR A 65 -6.07 -13.64 1.86
C TYR A 65 -6.69 -12.24 1.81
N ASP A 66 -7.59 -11.95 0.86
CA ASP A 66 -8.18 -10.61 0.65
C ASP A 66 -8.85 -10.07 1.92
N ILE A 67 -9.67 -10.91 2.59
CA ILE A 67 -10.35 -10.53 3.84
C ILE A 67 -9.32 -10.24 4.95
N ALA A 68 -8.33 -11.13 5.10
CA ALA A 68 -7.28 -10.98 6.10
C ALA A 68 -6.47 -9.70 5.88
N ALA A 69 -6.09 -9.40 4.63
CA ALA A 69 -5.41 -8.18 4.26
C ALA A 69 -6.28 -6.94 4.53
N GLY A 70 -7.53 -6.97 4.08
CA GLY A 70 -8.48 -5.88 4.22
C GLY A 70 -8.69 -5.45 5.67
N VAL A 71 -8.75 -6.40 6.61
CA VAL A 71 -8.91 -6.14 8.05
C VAL A 71 -7.58 -5.81 8.73
N ALA A 72 -6.46 -6.35 8.26
CA ALA A 72 -5.16 -6.17 8.91
C ALA A 72 -4.67 -4.71 8.92
N SER A 73 -5.21 -3.81 8.10
CA SER A 73 -4.82 -2.40 8.13
C SER A 73 -5.97 -1.46 7.78
N ASN A 74 -5.93 -0.26 8.34
CA ASN A 74 -6.75 0.87 7.89
C ASN A 74 -6.02 1.74 6.86
N ALA A 75 -4.71 1.53 6.66
CA ALA A 75 -3.88 2.36 5.78
C ALA A 75 -4.13 2.12 4.28
N TRP A 76 -4.97 1.15 3.90
CA TRP A 76 -5.28 0.86 2.50
C TRP A 76 -5.85 2.05 1.72
N GLY A 77 -6.60 2.91 2.40
CA GLY A 77 -7.14 4.15 1.83
C GLY A 77 -6.18 5.34 1.91
N PHE A 78 -4.98 5.18 2.49
CA PHE A 78 -4.02 6.27 2.56
C PHE A 78 -3.33 6.46 1.21
N HIS A 79 -2.94 7.69 0.94
CA HIS A 79 -2.34 8.08 -0.33
C HIS A 79 -0.82 8.01 -0.24
N VAL A 80 -0.18 7.49 -1.28
CA VAL A 80 1.27 7.29 -1.31
C VAL A 80 1.93 8.38 -2.15
N VAL A 81 2.95 9.03 -1.58
CA VAL A 81 3.71 10.13 -2.20
C VAL A 81 5.20 9.93 -2.04
N GLU A 82 5.99 10.46 -2.97
CA GLU A 82 7.44 10.30 -2.99
C GLU A 82 8.12 10.94 -1.77
N ASP A 83 7.82 12.21 -1.49
CA ASP A 83 8.53 13.02 -0.50
C ASP A 83 7.58 13.97 0.29
N ARG A 84 8.17 14.67 1.29
CA ARG A 84 7.45 15.60 2.17
C ARG A 84 6.92 16.84 1.43
N ALA A 85 7.59 17.26 0.36
CA ALA A 85 7.18 18.42 -0.42
C ALA A 85 5.89 18.10 -1.20
N THR A 86 5.86 16.94 -1.84
CA THR A 86 4.70 16.40 -2.56
C THR A 86 3.52 16.18 -1.62
N ALA A 87 3.77 15.66 -0.41
CA ALA A 87 2.72 15.49 0.61
C ALA A 87 2.06 16.83 0.98
N THR A 88 2.88 17.85 1.25
CA THR A 88 2.39 19.19 1.61
C THR A 88 1.61 19.82 0.46
N ALA A 89 2.12 19.73 -0.77
CA ALA A 89 1.45 20.24 -1.96
C ALA A 89 0.10 19.56 -2.20
N ALA A 90 0.04 18.23 -2.06
CA ALA A 90 -1.20 17.47 -2.19
C ALA A 90 -2.26 17.93 -1.17
N LEU A 91 -1.88 18.03 0.11
CA LEU A 91 -2.79 18.47 1.16
C LEU A 91 -3.26 19.92 0.97
N GLN A 92 -2.38 20.79 0.46
CA GLN A 92 -2.72 22.17 0.14
C GLN A 92 -3.75 22.24 -0.99
N LEU A 93 -3.57 21.47 -2.06
CA LEU A 93 -4.54 21.38 -3.16
C LEU A 93 -5.90 20.88 -2.67
N LEU A 94 -5.94 19.87 -1.81
CA LEU A 94 -7.21 19.41 -1.22
C LEU A 94 -7.89 20.50 -0.40
N LYS A 95 -7.12 21.26 0.38
CA LYS A 95 -7.66 22.35 1.20
C LYS A 95 -8.20 23.50 0.36
N GLU A 96 -7.43 23.94 -0.65
CA GLU A 96 -7.79 25.05 -1.53
C GLU A 96 -9.07 24.75 -2.34
N HIS A 97 -9.23 23.49 -2.75
CA HIS A 97 -10.40 23.06 -3.52
C HIS A 97 -11.52 22.45 -2.65
N ASN A 98 -11.36 22.41 -1.32
CA ASN A 98 -12.28 21.80 -0.36
C ASN A 98 -12.65 20.34 -0.70
N ILE A 99 -11.63 19.53 -1.05
CA ILE A 99 -11.78 18.13 -1.47
C ILE A 99 -11.35 17.20 -0.33
N GLY A 100 -12.31 16.90 0.55
CA GLY A 100 -12.19 15.83 1.52
C GLY A 100 -11.00 15.93 2.47
N ARG A 101 -10.66 14.80 3.09
CA ARG A 101 -9.51 14.64 3.99
C ARG A 101 -8.71 13.44 3.53
N ALA A 102 -7.40 13.54 3.63
CA ALA A 102 -6.48 12.50 3.19
C ALA A 102 -5.34 12.32 4.19
N THR A 103 -4.89 11.07 4.32
CA THR A 103 -3.64 10.74 5.00
C THR A 103 -2.59 10.41 3.95
N MET A 104 -1.39 10.98 4.08
CA MET A 104 -0.27 10.78 3.15
C MET A 104 0.78 9.85 3.76
N MET A 105 1.21 8.84 3.01
CA MET A 105 2.33 7.96 3.30
C MET A 105 3.52 8.40 2.44
N VAL A 106 4.56 8.93 3.10
CA VAL A 106 5.73 9.51 2.43
C VAL A 106 6.81 8.45 2.27
N ILE A 107 7.06 7.98 1.05
CA ILE A 107 8.01 6.89 0.76
C ILE A 107 9.40 7.21 1.32
N SER A 108 9.92 8.43 1.07
CA SER A 108 11.27 8.82 1.51
C SER A 108 11.47 8.75 3.03
N GLU A 109 10.42 9.00 3.81
CA GLU A 109 10.49 8.96 5.28
C GLU A 109 10.28 7.54 5.80
N ILE A 110 9.33 6.80 5.19
CA ILE A 110 9.05 5.42 5.56
C ILE A 110 10.24 4.50 5.22
N GLU A 111 10.92 4.70 4.09
CA GLU A 111 12.09 3.91 3.72
C GLU A 111 13.24 4.10 4.74
N LYS A 112 13.44 5.32 5.25
CA LYS A 112 14.45 5.59 6.29
C LYS A 112 14.15 4.84 7.58
N GLU A 113 12.89 4.81 8.00
CA GLU A 113 12.49 4.21 9.27
C GLU A 113 12.33 2.68 9.18
N MET A 114 11.83 2.19 8.04
CA MET A 114 11.32 0.83 7.89
C MET A 114 11.98 0.02 6.77
N GLY A 115 12.78 0.64 5.90
CA GLY A 115 13.39 -0.01 4.74
C GLY A 115 14.33 -1.16 5.10
N ALA A 116 15.04 -1.09 6.23
CA ALA A 116 15.84 -2.22 6.72
C ALA A 116 14.94 -3.36 7.21
N ARG A 117 13.91 -3.04 8.00
CA ARG A 117 12.99 -4.02 8.59
C ARG A 117 12.15 -4.76 7.54
N SER A 118 11.79 -4.07 6.44
CA SER A 118 11.06 -4.68 5.32
C SER A 118 11.88 -5.66 4.49
N LYS A 119 13.22 -5.66 4.65
CA LYS A 119 14.16 -6.55 3.97
C LYS A 119 14.65 -7.69 4.87
N ASN A 120 14.39 -7.61 6.18
CA ASN A 120 14.79 -8.64 7.12
C ASN A 120 14.05 -9.95 6.85
N ALA A 121 14.79 -11.06 6.88
CA ALA A 121 14.19 -12.38 6.89
C ALA A 121 13.28 -12.53 8.11
N PHE A 122 12.11 -13.12 7.90
CA PHE A 122 11.15 -13.39 8.95
C PHE A 122 10.93 -14.90 9.05
N THR A 123 11.11 -15.43 10.26
CA THR A 123 10.81 -16.82 10.56
C THR A 123 9.49 -16.87 11.31
N ALA A 124 8.50 -17.53 10.72
CA ALA A 124 7.22 -17.75 11.37
C ALA A 124 7.41 -18.61 12.64
N PRO A 125 6.75 -18.27 13.76
CA PRO A 125 6.88 -19.02 15.01
C PRO A 125 6.29 -20.44 14.92
N THR A 126 5.43 -20.70 13.94
CA THR A 126 4.84 -22.02 13.69
C THR A 126 4.64 -22.22 12.19
N PRO A 127 4.73 -23.47 11.68
CA PRO A 127 4.39 -23.78 10.28
C PRO A 127 2.94 -23.46 9.90
N LYS A 128 2.06 -23.29 10.91
CA LYS A 128 0.63 -23.00 10.71
C LYS A 128 0.34 -21.55 10.36
N CYS A 129 1.33 -20.65 10.39
CA CYS A 129 1.14 -19.25 10.08
C CYS A 129 2.07 -18.78 8.97
N LYS A 130 1.58 -17.81 8.20
CA LYS A 130 2.36 -17.09 7.19
C LYS A 130 2.38 -15.62 7.55
N ARG A 131 3.43 -14.91 7.15
CA ARG A 131 3.47 -13.47 7.33
C ARG A 131 2.68 -12.78 6.22
N LEU A 132 1.72 -11.94 6.59
CA LEU A 132 0.85 -11.24 5.63
C LEU A 132 1.64 -10.37 4.64
N PHE A 133 2.66 -9.68 5.13
CA PHE A 133 3.53 -8.84 4.30
C PHE A 133 4.16 -9.59 3.12
N ASP A 134 4.60 -10.84 3.36
CA ASP A 134 5.26 -11.65 2.33
C ASP A 134 4.29 -12.17 1.26
N LEU A 135 2.98 -12.12 1.54
CA LEU A 135 1.92 -12.50 0.60
C LEU A 135 1.51 -11.34 -0.32
N ILE A 136 1.86 -10.10 0.03
CA ILE A 136 1.54 -8.91 -0.75
C ILE A 136 2.58 -8.77 -1.88
N GLN A 137 2.09 -8.49 -3.09
CA GLN A 137 2.89 -8.24 -4.28
C GLN A 137 2.76 -6.76 -4.68
N PRO A 138 3.73 -5.91 -4.32
CA PRO A 138 3.74 -4.52 -4.76
C PRO A 138 3.88 -4.41 -6.28
N THR A 139 3.27 -3.38 -6.89
CA THR A 139 3.45 -3.08 -8.32
C THR A 139 4.87 -2.59 -8.65
N ASN A 140 5.58 -2.05 -7.65
CA ASN A 140 6.97 -1.64 -7.74
C ASN A 140 7.66 -1.84 -6.38
N GLU A 141 8.90 -2.31 -6.38
CA GLU A 141 9.69 -2.59 -5.17
C GLU A 141 9.83 -1.36 -4.26
N LYS A 142 9.80 -0.14 -4.80
CA LYS A 142 9.87 1.09 -3.98
C LYS A 142 8.70 1.24 -3.01
N PHE A 143 7.56 0.59 -3.27
CA PHE A 143 6.39 0.65 -2.39
C PHE A 143 6.45 -0.39 -1.26
N LYS A 144 7.44 -1.28 -1.27
CA LYS A 144 7.56 -2.38 -0.31
C LYS A 144 7.61 -1.91 1.13
N SER A 145 8.37 -0.85 1.43
CA SER A 145 8.44 -0.29 2.79
C SER A 145 7.12 0.35 3.23
N VAL A 146 6.33 0.88 2.30
CA VAL A 146 4.97 1.40 2.57
C VAL A 146 4.01 0.27 2.93
N PHE A 147 4.02 -0.83 2.17
CA PHE A 147 3.24 -2.03 2.54
C PHE A 147 3.68 -2.58 3.89
N TYR A 148 4.98 -2.64 4.15
CA TYR A 148 5.51 -3.04 5.45
C TYR A 148 5.00 -2.13 6.58
N GLN A 149 4.95 -0.81 6.37
CA GLN A 149 4.43 0.12 7.36
C GLN A 149 2.96 -0.18 7.70
N ALA A 150 2.16 -0.52 6.69
CA ALA A 150 0.74 -0.79 6.83
C ALA A 150 0.42 -2.08 7.60
N VAL A 151 1.17 -3.17 7.35
CA VAL A 151 0.85 -4.50 7.92
C VAL A 151 1.89 -5.07 8.88
N ARG A 152 3.12 -4.56 8.92
CA ARG A 152 4.19 -5.00 9.86
C ARG A 152 4.44 -6.52 9.83
N ASP A 153 4.78 -7.09 10.98
CA ASP A 153 4.94 -8.53 11.22
C ASP A 153 3.59 -9.17 11.57
N THR A 154 2.53 -8.88 10.79
CA THR A 154 1.21 -9.52 11.01
C THR A 154 1.22 -10.93 10.45
N LEU A 155 0.82 -11.89 11.28
CA LEU A 155 0.69 -13.29 10.91
C LEU A 155 -0.73 -13.61 10.46
N VAL A 156 -0.87 -14.53 9.51
CA VAL A 156 -2.15 -15.03 9.01
C VAL A 156 -2.32 -16.49 9.44
N VAL A 157 -3.51 -16.83 9.92
CA VAL A 157 -3.92 -18.19 10.32
C VAL A 157 -5.34 -18.49 9.88
N ASP A 158 -5.75 -19.76 9.94
CA ASP A 158 -7.08 -20.16 9.46
C ASP A 158 -8.21 -19.90 10.47
N THR A 159 -7.91 -19.97 11.77
CA THR A 159 -8.94 -19.95 12.82
C THR A 159 -8.58 -19.03 13.98
N LEU A 160 -9.60 -18.52 14.68
CA LEU A 160 -9.44 -17.68 15.87
C LEU A 160 -8.75 -18.43 17.03
N VAL A 161 -8.96 -19.74 17.15
CA VAL A 161 -8.27 -20.57 18.15
C VAL A 161 -6.77 -20.54 17.90
N ALA A 162 -6.35 -20.84 16.66
CA ALA A 162 -4.95 -20.75 16.26
C ALA A 162 -4.41 -19.32 16.42
N ALA A 163 -5.21 -18.29 16.15
CA ALA A 163 -4.79 -16.90 16.31
C ALA A 163 -4.42 -16.58 17.75
N ARG A 164 -5.24 -17.00 18.72
CA ARG A 164 -4.98 -16.80 20.16
C ARG A 164 -3.76 -17.59 20.63
N GLU A 165 -3.62 -18.83 20.19
CA GLU A 165 -2.45 -19.68 20.49
C GLU A 165 -1.16 -19.02 19.99
N VAL A 166 -1.14 -18.53 18.74
CA VAL A 166 0.04 -17.89 18.16
C VAL A 166 0.30 -16.51 18.79
N ALA A 167 -0.75 -15.73 19.05
CA ALA A 167 -0.60 -14.37 19.58
C ALA A 167 -0.09 -14.34 21.03
N PHE A 168 -0.55 -15.27 21.87
CA PHE A 168 -0.28 -15.27 23.32
C PHE A 168 0.53 -16.47 23.82
N GLY A 169 0.54 -17.59 23.10
CA GLY A 169 1.08 -18.88 23.55
C GLY A 169 2.50 -19.20 23.10
N GLY A 170 3.26 -18.22 22.58
CA GLY A 170 4.57 -18.46 22.01
C GLY A 170 5.60 -19.06 22.99
N VAL A 171 6.32 -20.09 22.52
CA VAL A 171 7.48 -20.74 23.17
C VAL A 171 8.54 -19.72 23.63
N ASP A 172 8.64 -18.59 22.91
CA ASP A 172 9.65 -17.55 23.13
C ASP A 172 9.16 -16.36 23.96
N LYS A 173 7.99 -16.45 24.62
CA LYS A 173 7.33 -15.36 25.36
C LYS A 173 7.01 -14.09 24.54
N LYS A 174 7.24 -14.13 23.22
CA LYS A 174 6.96 -13.02 22.30
C LYS A 174 5.50 -13.04 21.88
N ARG A 175 4.88 -11.85 21.87
CA ARG A 175 3.52 -11.65 21.37
C ARG A 175 3.54 -11.26 19.90
N TYR A 176 2.59 -11.78 19.15
CA TYR A 176 2.45 -11.52 17.72
C TYR A 176 1.10 -10.90 17.41
N ARG A 177 1.08 -10.06 16.37
CA ARG A 177 -0.17 -9.59 15.77
C ARG A 177 -0.64 -10.64 14.79
N VAL A 178 -1.89 -11.11 14.92
CA VAL A 178 -2.39 -12.24 14.14
C VAL A 178 -3.77 -11.93 13.59
N VAL A 179 -3.98 -12.18 12.30
CA VAL A 179 -5.27 -12.08 11.62
C VAL A 179 -5.69 -13.44 11.11
N THR A 180 -6.99 -13.73 11.12
CA THR A 180 -7.52 -14.96 10.54
C THR A 180 -7.94 -14.74 9.08
N LEU A 181 -8.08 -15.82 8.30
CA LEU A 181 -8.67 -15.76 6.97
C LEU A 181 -10.12 -15.22 6.96
N LYS A 182 -10.81 -15.29 8.09
CA LYS A 182 -12.17 -14.78 8.26
C LYS A 182 -12.22 -13.31 8.72
N GLY A 183 -11.06 -12.69 8.96
CA GLY A 183 -10.97 -11.28 9.35
C GLY A 183 -11.13 -11.02 10.85
N GLU A 184 -10.86 -12.01 11.71
CA GLU A 184 -10.67 -11.74 13.13
C GLU A 184 -9.20 -11.33 13.38
N LEU A 185 -8.98 -10.29 14.17
CA LEU A 185 -7.67 -9.71 14.45
C LEU A 185 -7.36 -9.79 15.94
N VAL A 186 -6.16 -10.22 16.28
CA VAL A 186 -5.62 -10.26 17.64
C VAL A 186 -4.36 -9.40 17.67
N GLU A 187 -4.40 -8.37 18.51
CA GLU A 187 -3.29 -7.44 18.71
C GLU A 187 -2.38 -7.91 19.86
N PRO A 188 -1.05 -7.65 19.81
CA PRO A 188 -0.13 -7.97 20.90
C PRO A 188 -0.49 -7.32 22.24
N SER A 189 -1.22 -6.20 22.19
CA SER A 189 -1.75 -5.50 23.37
C SER A 189 -2.77 -6.34 24.15
N GLY A 190 -3.34 -7.38 23.55
CA GLY A 190 -4.44 -8.17 24.10
C GLY A 190 -5.81 -7.82 23.53
N SER A 191 -5.91 -6.80 22.67
CA SER A 191 -7.16 -6.46 21.99
C SER A 191 -7.52 -7.52 20.94
N ILE A 192 -8.80 -7.89 20.88
CA ILE A 192 -9.34 -8.82 19.88
C ILE A 192 -10.49 -8.12 19.15
N THR A 193 -10.41 -8.10 17.82
CA THR A 193 -11.43 -7.53 16.94
C THR A 193 -12.03 -8.64 16.07
N GLY A 194 -13.35 -8.71 16.02
CA GLY A 194 -14.10 -9.67 15.20
C GLY A 194 -15.61 -9.40 15.32
N GLY A 195 -16.42 -9.96 14.42
CA GLY A 195 -17.87 -9.73 14.41
C GLY A 195 -18.57 -10.20 13.14
N GLY A 196 -19.91 -10.14 13.15
CA GLY A 196 -20.80 -10.64 12.09
C GLY A 196 -21.38 -9.53 11.22
N ALA A 197 -20.52 -8.78 10.54
CA ALA A 197 -20.88 -8.05 9.33
C ALA A 197 -19.84 -8.46 8.29
N THR A 198 -20.30 -8.85 7.09
CA THR A 198 -19.41 -9.28 6.00
C THR A 198 -18.27 -8.27 5.88
N PRO A 199 -17.01 -8.68 6.13
CA PRO A 199 -15.88 -7.80 5.89
C PRO A 199 -15.97 -7.38 4.42
N GLU A 200 -16.16 -6.10 4.18
CA GLU A 200 -16.25 -5.58 2.82
C GLU A 200 -14.97 -6.01 2.09
N ARG A 201 -15.12 -6.75 0.98
CA ARG A 201 -13.99 -7.05 0.10
C ARG A 201 -13.45 -5.72 -0.39
N ARG A 202 -12.35 -5.26 0.17
CA ARG A 202 -11.66 -4.03 -0.23
C ARG A 202 -10.84 -4.35 -1.48
N GLN A 203 -11.53 -4.68 -2.57
CA GLN A 203 -10.92 -5.21 -3.80
C GLN A 203 -9.70 -4.37 -4.21
N ALA A 204 -8.52 -5.00 -4.17
CA ALA A 204 -7.30 -4.48 -4.77
C ALA A 204 -7.32 -4.72 -6.29
N GLN A 205 -8.27 -4.09 -6.99
CA GLN A 205 -8.21 -4.03 -8.45
C GLN A 205 -7.25 -2.91 -8.85
N GLY A 206 -5.98 -3.26 -9.06
CA GLY A 206 -5.08 -2.41 -9.84
C GLY A 206 -5.65 -2.27 -11.25
N GLY A 207 -6.20 -1.09 -11.57
CA GLY A 207 -6.59 -0.73 -12.93
C GLY A 207 -5.36 -0.60 -13.84
N PRO A 208 -5.51 -0.77 -15.17
CA PRO A 208 -4.40 -0.59 -16.10
C PRO A 208 -3.90 0.87 -16.06
N LEU A 209 -2.58 1.03 -15.98
CA LEU A 209 -1.90 2.33 -16.04
C LEU A 209 -2.24 3.05 -17.36
N PRO A 210 -2.50 4.37 -17.35
CA PRO A 210 -2.64 5.12 -18.59
C PRO A 210 -1.31 5.06 -19.36
N ALA A 211 -1.37 4.61 -20.62
CA ALA A 211 -0.23 4.58 -21.52
C ALA A 211 0.38 5.99 -21.61
N ARG A 212 1.67 6.11 -21.26
CA ARG A 212 2.44 7.32 -21.54
C ARG A 212 2.40 7.56 -23.05
N GLN A 213 1.78 8.65 -23.48
CA GLN A 213 2.00 9.18 -24.82
C GLN A 213 3.48 9.51 -24.96
N ALA A 214 4.18 8.69 -25.75
CA ALA A 214 5.54 8.94 -26.17
C ALA A 214 5.59 10.28 -26.93
N GLY A 215 6.61 11.07 -26.58
CA GLY A 215 6.77 12.44 -27.01
C GLY A 215 6.76 12.60 -28.53
N HIS A 216 6.04 13.64 -28.94
CA HIS A 216 6.18 14.30 -30.22
C HIS A 216 7.60 14.89 -30.30
N GLN A 217 8.54 14.19 -30.94
CA GLN A 217 9.79 14.80 -31.38
C GLN A 217 9.54 15.48 -32.73
N GLY A 218 9.60 16.80 -32.72
CA GLY A 218 9.57 17.62 -33.92
C GLY A 218 10.82 17.38 -34.77
N GLY A 219 10.62 16.89 -35.99
CA GLY A 219 11.63 16.92 -37.03
C GLY A 219 11.59 18.26 -37.75
N ASN A 220 12.53 19.14 -37.43
CA ASN A 220 12.80 20.33 -38.22
C ASN A 220 13.74 19.94 -39.37
N ALA A 221 13.22 19.94 -40.60
CA ALA A 221 14.01 19.75 -41.80
C ALA A 221 14.64 21.10 -42.21
N ALA A 222 15.95 21.24 -42.03
CA ALA A 222 16.73 22.33 -42.59
C ALA A 222 17.76 21.76 -43.58
N ALA A 223 17.74 22.36 -44.76
CA ALA A 223 18.53 22.05 -45.93
C ALA A 223 19.97 22.62 -45.87
N ALA A 224 20.73 22.28 -46.92
CA ALA A 224 22.09 22.73 -47.29
C ALA A 224 23.24 21.99 -46.59
N GLY A 225 24.30 21.53 -47.24
CA GLY A 225 24.78 21.71 -48.61
C GLY A 225 26.31 21.62 -48.60
N GLY A 226 26.90 20.93 -49.58
CA GLY A 226 28.23 21.26 -50.13
C GLY A 226 29.51 20.81 -49.41
N ALA A 227 30.19 19.86 -50.06
CA ALA A 227 31.62 19.87 -50.45
C ALA A 227 32.75 19.92 -49.40
N GLY A 228 33.80 19.11 -49.65
CA GLY A 228 35.17 19.45 -49.23
C GLY A 228 36.07 18.27 -48.90
N ALA A 229 37.17 18.14 -49.64
CA ALA A 229 38.08 17.00 -49.69
C ALA A 229 39.17 16.96 -48.61
N GLY A 230 39.73 15.75 -48.40
CA GLY A 230 41.19 15.55 -48.38
C GLY A 230 41.88 15.44 -47.01
N GLY A 231 42.73 14.41 -46.85
CA GLY A 231 43.82 14.42 -45.86
C GLY A 231 44.25 13.05 -45.34
N ARG A 232 45.37 12.54 -45.85
CA ARG A 232 46.09 11.33 -45.40
C ARG A 232 47.02 11.64 -44.20
N GLY A 233 47.40 10.60 -43.44
CA GLY A 233 48.64 10.57 -42.63
C GLY A 233 48.43 9.90 -41.25
N ARG A 234 48.70 8.60 -41.06
CA ARG A 234 49.98 7.93 -40.70
C ARG A 234 50.69 8.42 -39.42
N ALA A 235 50.81 7.46 -38.49
CA ALA A 235 51.98 7.06 -37.69
C ALA A 235 52.41 7.86 -36.44
N GLY A 236 52.83 7.11 -35.41
CA GLY A 236 53.66 7.57 -34.29
C GLY A 236 53.27 6.95 -32.95
N THR A 237 53.56 5.67 -32.65
CA THR A 237 54.74 5.17 -31.89
C THR A 237 54.96 5.70 -30.46
N ALA A 238 54.89 4.75 -29.51
CA ALA A 238 55.90 4.40 -28.51
C ALA A 238 55.93 5.04 -27.10
N ALA A 239 56.47 4.20 -26.20
CA ALA A 239 56.92 4.39 -24.82
C ALA A 239 55.85 4.23 -23.71
N ALA A 240 55.73 3.10 -23.00
CA ALA A 240 56.66 2.39 -22.08
C ALA A 240 56.61 2.91 -20.61
N PRO A 241 56.86 2.05 -19.59
CA PRO A 241 56.02 1.99 -18.38
C PRO A 241 56.76 2.23 -17.04
N THR A 242 56.03 1.99 -15.93
CA THR A 242 56.44 1.64 -14.54
C THR A 242 56.51 2.77 -13.50
N PRO A 243 56.53 2.49 -12.16
CA PRO A 243 56.02 1.32 -11.43
C PRO A 243 55.15 1.65 -10.20
N ASN A 244 54.32 0.65 -9.88
CA ASN A 244 54.01 0.05 -8.57
C ASN A 244 54.68 0.64 -7.30
N VAL A 245 53.84 1.02 -6.33
CA VAL A 245 54.13 0.99 -4.89
C VAL A 245 52.94 0.31 -4.18
N GLY A 246 53.13 -0.94 -3.76
CA GLY A 246 52.47 -1.48 -2.55
C GLY A 246 53.12 -0.84 -1.32
N ALA A 247 52.78 -1.10 -0.07
CA ALA A 247 51.81 -1.94 0.63
C ALA A 247 51.49 -1.15 1.92
N GLY A 248 50.34 -1.36 2.56
CA GLY A 248 50.29 -2.24 3.71
C GLY A 248 50.22 -1.44 5.02
N GLU A 249 49.01 -1.32 5.56
CA GLU A 249 48.60 -1.62 6.95
C GLU A 249 47.07 -1.63 7.01
#